data_AF-A0A6A6QFP9-F1
#
_entry.id   AF-A0A6A6QFP9-F1
#
_cell.length_a   1.000
_cell.length_b   1.000
_cell.length_c   1.000
_cell.angle_alpha   90.00
_cell.angle_beta   90.00
_cell.angle_gamma   90.00
#
_symmetry.space_group_name_H-M   'P 1'
#
loop_
_entity.id
_entity.type
_entity.pdbx_description
1 polymer ?
#
loop_
_entity_poly.entity_id
_entity_poly.type
_entity_poly.pdbx_seq_one_letter_code
_entity_poly.pdbx_strand_id
1 'polypeptide(L)'
;GDTLDGLEAWLGTFHGRVPQDLLDIPRHQLWRIIEIGNNYGFYPNGHLKDFFAAWLARNVSFDALKLDIARELVLPCYLFNHAEGFAQVTKWLVYNHGGPMTERKPVVQIRFRPGFALPDFIGAMNQARVRLKTILHSRLWLHPRNLLRTPHLCECWKVTISEYLSELVNLEVFPLDDFLHRASLSDITHRIRQFKHHSAAPNCTTCNINWVGVVFRAVRATEAYFDGLCLDCMERSRGRDGDENYWRQCGSVDKLWDSRCRITHGEPSWYVSWLGRNDHKQKLL
;
A
#
# COMPACT_ATOMS: atom_id res chain seq x y z
N GLY A 1 20.85 19.84 -20.15
CA GLY A 1 20.22 20.38 -21.37
C GLY A 1 18.82 19.86 -21.41
N ASP A 2 17.82 20.74 -21.42
CA ASP A 2 16.41 20.36 -21.51
C ASP A 2 16.18 19.61 -22.82
N THR A 3 15.55 18.44 -22.75
CA THR A 3 15.22 17.65 -23.94
C THR A 3 13.97 18.27 -24.56
N LEU A 4 14.00 18.48 -25.88
CA LEU A 4 12.90 19.05 -26.67
C LEU A 4 11.56 18.38 -26.34
N ASP A 5 11.57 17.05 -26.17
CA ASP A 5 10.43 16.20 -25.83
C ASP A 5 9.71 16.64 -24.55
N GLY A 6 10.44 17.10 -23.53
CA GLY A 6 9.82 17.47 -22.26
C GLY A 6 9.15 18.83 -22.31
N LEU A 7 9.70 19.78 -23.05
CA LEU A 7 9.04 21.07 -23.32
C LEU A 7 7.85 20.87 -24.27
N GLU A 8 7.99 19.99 -25.26
CA GLU A 8 6.91 19.61 -26.17
C GLU A 8 5.73 18.98 -25.41
N ALA A 9 5.98 18.11 -24.44
CA ALA A 9 4.94 17.55 -23.59
C ALA A 9 4.12 18.65 -22.89
N TRP A 10 4.81 19.59 -22.24
CA TRP A 10 4.15 20.68 -21.51
C TRP A 10 3.42 21.65 -22.43
N LEU A 11 4.08 22.14 -23.50
CA LEU A 11 3.48 23.10 -24.43
C LEU A 11 2.33 22.49 -25.22
N GLY A 12 2.48 21.27 -25.75
CA GLY A 12 1.41 20.57 -26.45
C GLY A 12 0.16 20.43 -25.59
N THR A 13 0.35 20.09 -24.32
CA THR A 13 -0.74 19.94 -23.36
C THR A 13 -1.40 21.27 -22.99
N PHE A 14 -0.63 22.35 -22.81
CA PHE A 14 -1.20 23.69 -22.63
C PHE A 14 -2.04 24.15 -23.84
N HIS A 15 -1.74 23.64 -25.03
CA HIS A 15 -2.51 23.87 -26.25
C HIS A 15 -3.60 22.81 -26.51
N GLY A 16 -3.94 21.99 -25.52
CA GLY A 16 -5.03 21.01 -25.60
C GLY A 16 -4.74 19.79 -26.47
N ARG A 17 -3.46 19.49 -26.75
CA ARG A 17 -3.04 18.31 -27.49
C ARG A 17 -2.40 17.31 -26.53
N VAL A 18 -2.87 16.06 -26.56
CA VAL A 18 -2.11 14.94 -25.99
C VAL A 18 -1.00 14.61 -26.99
N PRO A 19 0.29 14.74 -26.63
CA PRO A 19 1.36 14.43 -27.53
C PRO A 19 1.46 12.91 -27.70
N GLN A 20 0.80 12.38 -28.74
CA GLN A 20 0.73 10.95 -29.04
C GLN A 20 2.12 10.34 -29.27
N ASP A 21 3.01 11.11 -29.92
CA ASP A 21 4.39 10.72 -30.19
C ASP A 21 5.22 10.53 -28.90
N LEU A 22 4.74 11.07 -27.77
CA LEU A 22 5.39 10.92 -26.47
C LEU A 22 4.83 9.76 -25.64
N LEU A 23 3.87 8.97 -26.14
CA LEU A 23 3.33 7.82 -25.42
C LEU A 23 4.29 6.64 -25.36
N ASP A 24 5.27 6.57 -26.25
CA ASP A 24 6.29 5.51 -26.30
C ASP A 24 7.60 5.88 -25.60
N ILE A 25 7.65 7.04 -24.93
CA ILE A 25 8.88 7.44 -24.24
C ILE A 25 9.21 6.47 -23.11
N PRO A 26 10.50 6.17 -22.90
CA PRO A 26 10.91 5.35 -21.77
C PRO A 26 10.68 6.09 -20.45
N ARG A 27 10.48 5.34 -19.36
CA ARG A 27 10.15 5.89 -18.03
C ARG A 27 11.11 6.96 -17.52
N HIS A 28 12.40 6.93 -17.86
CA HIS A 28 13.34 7.97 -17.47
C HIS A 28 13.03 9.34 -18.11
N GLN A 29 12.41 9.37 -19.30
CA GLN A 29 11.95 10.61 -19.94
C GLN A 29 10.73 11.19 -19.22
N LEU A 30 9.87 10.35 -18.63
CA LEU A 30 8.78 10.83 -17.76
C LEU A 30 9.31 11.64 -16.57
N TRP A 31 10.41 11.17 -15.97
CA TRP A 31 11.09 11.91 -14.91
C TRP A 31 11.69 13.24 -15.42
N ARG A 32 12.15 13.30 -16.67
CA ARG A 32 12.63 14.53 -17.30
C ARG A 32 11.49 15.54 -17.54
N ILE A 33 10.29 15.07 -17.93
CA ILE A 33 9.09 15.91 -18.03
C ILE A 33 8.73 16.52 -16.66
N ILE A 34 8.79 15.72 -15.59
CA ILE A 34 8.58 16.21 -14.22
C ILE A 34 9.62 17.27 -13.84
N GLU A 35 10.89 17.02 -14.15
CA GLU A 35 11.98 17.94 -13.86
C GLU A 35 11.80 19.28 -14.59
N ILE A 36 11.42 19.26 -15.87
CA ILE A 36 11.10 20.47 -16.64
C ILE A 36 9.93 21.20 -16.00
N GLY A 37 8.84 20.51 -15.65
CA GLY A 37 7.72 21.14 -14.97
C GLY A 37 8.14 21.84 -13.69
N ASN A 38 8.95 21.16 -12.86
CA ASN A 38 9.55 21.76 -11.67
C ASN A 38 10.46 22.96 -12.01
N ASN A 39 11.30 22.87 -13.04
CA ASN A 39 12.26 23.92 -13.42
C ASN A 39 11.60 25.15 -14.03
N TYR A 40 10.41 25.05 -14.61
CA TYR A 40 9.67 26.17 -15.18
C TYR A 40 8.47 26.61 -14.30
N GLY A 41 8.16 25.88 -13.24
CA GLY A 41 7.02 26.17 -12.35
C GLY A 41 5.68 25.70 -12.91
N PHE A 42 5.70 24.77 -13.86
CA PHE A 42 4.50 24.11 -14.33
C PHE A 42 4.11 23.04 -13.31
N TYR A 43 3.04 23.29 -12.57
CA TYR A 43 2.55 22.31 -11.62
C TYR A 43 1.70 21.26 -12.35
N PRO A 44 2.02 19.96 -12.22
CA PRO A 44 1.31 18.90 -12.94
C PRO A 44 -0.10 18.61 -12.43
N ASN A 45 -0.70 19.53 -11.65
CA ASN A 45 -2.05 19.49 -11.07
C ASN A 45 -3.14 19.30 -12.14
N GLY A 46 -3.21 18.13 -12.74
CA GLY A 46 -4.18 17.77 -13.77
C GLY A 46 -3.75 18.04 -15.21
N HIS A 47 -2.84 18.98 -15.49
CA HIS A 47 -2.55 19.35 -16.90
C HIS A 47 -2.10 18.17 -17.75
N LEU A 48 -1.12 17.39 -17.28
CA LEU A 48 -0.62 16.20 -17.98
C LEU A 48 -1.30 14.90 -17.55
N LYS A 49 -2.45 14.96 -16.87
CA LYS A 49 -3.14 13.78 -16.33
C LYS A 49 -3.52 12.79 -17.43
N ASP A 50 -4.10 13.27 -18.52
CA ASP A 50 -4.59 12.42 -19.60
C ASP A 50 -3.44 11.80 -20.40
N PHE A 51 -2.37 12.59 -20.64
CA PHE A 51 -1.12 12.08 -21.18
C PHE A 51 -0.54 10.96 -20.31
N PHE A 52 -0.40 11.20 -18.99
CA PHE A 52 0.17 10.21 -18.09
C PHE A 52 -0.71 8.96 -17.97
N ALA A 53 -2.04 9.11 -17.96
CA ALA A 53 -2.96 7.97 -17.95
C ALA A 53 -2.80 7.10 -19.20
N ALA A 54 -2.71 7.72 -20.38
CA ALA A 54 -2.46 7.00 -21.64
C ALA A 54 -1.07 6.34 -21.67
N TRP A 55 -0.04 7.05 -21.22
CA TRP A 55 1.32 6.50 -21.13
C TRP A 55 1.37 5.31 -20.16
N LEU A 56 0.75 5.41 -18.99
CA LEU A 56 0.75 4.37 -17.96
C LEU A 56 0.07 3.09 -18.48
N ALA A 57 -1.11 3.22 -19.10
CA ALA A 57 -1.86 2.09 -19.65
C ALA A 57 -1.08 1.35 -20.76
N ARG A 58 -0.26 2.06 -21.53
CA ARG A 58 0.53 1.50 -22.62
C ARG A 58 1.84 0.86 -22.15
N ASN A 59 2.49 1.43 -21.13
CA ASN A 59 3.86 1.08 -20.76
C ASN A 59 3.99 0.26 -19.47
N VAL A 60 2.92 0.11 -18.69
CA VAL A 60 2.96 -0.55 -17.38
C VAL A 60 1.90 -1.63 -17.29
N SER A 61 2.35 -2.87 -17.07
CA SER A 61 1.48 -3.98 -16.64
C SER A 61 1.54 -4.10 -15.13
N PHE A 62 0.40 -3.91 -14.47
CA PHE A 62 0.30 -4.06 -13.01
C PHE A 62 0.39 -5.51 -12.55
N ASP A 63 0.01 -6.48 -13.39
CA ASP A 63 0.13 -7.91 -13.10
C ASP A 63 1.60 -8.38 -13.05
N ALA A 64 2.46 -7.74 -13.85
CA ALA A 64 3.89 -8.03 -13.93
C ALA A 64 4.75 -6.93 -13.27
N LEU A 65 4.17 -6.16 -12.35
CA LEU A 65 4.85 -5.03 -11.73
C LEU A 65 6.06 -5.50 -10.91
N LYS A 66 7.20 -4.81 -11.09
CA LYS A 66 8.44 -5.07 -10.37
C LYS A 66 8.72 -3.98 -9.35
N LEU A 67 9.53 -4.30 -8.34
CA LEU A 67 9.80 -3.43 -7.20
C LEU A 67 10.41 -2.08 -7.60
N ASP A 68 11.39 -2.08 -8.50
CA ASP A 68 12.03 -0.88 -9.04
C ASP A 68 11.03 0.00 -9.79
N ILE A 69 10.20 -0.61 -10.62
CA ILE A 69 9.16 0.08 -11.40
C ILE A 69 8.12 0.71 -10.45
N ALA A 70 7.61 -0.07 -9.49
CA ALA A 70 6.62 0.42 -8.53
C ALA A 70 7.15 1.64 -7.75
N ARG A 71 8.40 1.57 -7.26
CA ARG A 71 9.03 2.71 -6.55
C ARG A 71 9.17 3.95 -7.41
N GLU A 72 9.42 3.78 -8.71
CA GLU A 72 9.54 4.88 -9.66
C GLU A 72 8.20 5.44 -10.13
N LEU A 73 7.07 4.76 -9.91
CA LEU A 73 5.75 5.22 -10.36
C LEU A 73 4.94 5.94 -9.30
N VAL A 74 5.21 5.75 -8.01
CA VAL A 74 4.42 6.40 -6.92
C VAL A 74 4.36 7.92 -7.10
N LEU A 75 5.53 8.54 -7.28
CA LEU A 75 5.62 10.00 -7.37
C LEU A 75 4.98 10.53 -8.66
N PRO A 76 5.25 9.99 -9.87
CA PRO A 76 4.50 10.37 -11.06
C PRO A 76 2.99 10.25 -10.91
N CYS A 77 2.47 9.15 -10.34
CA CYS A 77 1.03 8.98 -10.13
C CYS A 77 0.45 10.08 -9.23
N TYR A 78 1.19 10.46 -8.18
CA TYR A 78 0.81 11.58 -7.32
C TYR A 78 0.85 12.92 -8.07
N LEU A 79 1.96 13.23 -8.76
CA LEU A 79 2.18 14.50 -9.43
C LEU A 79 1.18 14.75 -10.57
N PHE A 80 0.90 13.74 -11.38
CA PHE A 80 -0.07 13.81 -12.47
C PHE A 80 -1.53 13.60 -12.03
N ASN A 81 -1.78 13.53 -10.72
CA ASN A 81 -3.10 13.37 -10.13
C ASN A 81 -3.87 12.13 -10.66
N HIS A 82 -3.16 11.00 -10.80
CA HIS A 82 -3.70 9.75 -11.30
C HIS A 82 -4.02 8.81 -10.14
N ALA A 83 -5.24 8.93 -9.60
CA ALA A 83 -5.66 8.27 -8.36
C ALA A 83 -5.63 6.74 -8.42
N GLU A 84 -6.05 6.15 -9.53
CA GLU A 84 -6.11 4.70 -9.69
C GLU A 84 -4.71 4.08 -9.67
N GLY A 85 -3.82 4.51 -10.56
CA GLY A 85 -2.43 4.02 -10.55
C GLY A 85 -1.71 4.34 -9.23
N PHE A 86 -1.99 5.48 -8.58
CA PHE A 86 -1.40 5.77 -7.27
C PHE A 86 -1.82 4.73 -6.22
N ALA A 87 -3.11 4.39 -6.14
CA ALA A 87 -3.61 3.38 -5.22
C ALA A 87 -3.05 2.00 -5.55
N GLN A 88 -3.05 1.59 -6.83
CA GLN A 88 -2.53 0.30 -7.26
C GLN A 88 -1.04 0.14 -6.95
N VAL A 89 -0.21 1.14 -7.28
CA VAL A 89 1.24 1.11 -7.00
C VAL A 89 1.51 1.06 -5.50
N THR A 90 0.83 1.89 -4.71
CA THR A 90 1.04 1.94 -3.25
C THR A 90 0.54 0.68 -2.55
N LYS A 91 -0.58 0.10 -2.99
CA LYS A 91 -1.06 -1.22 -2.57
C LYS A 91 0.01 -2.27 -2.87
N TRP A 92 0.47 -2.34 -4.11
CA TRP A 92 1.47 -3.32 -4.52
C TRP A 92 2.75 -3.22 -3.68
N LEU A 93 3.26 -2.02 -3.42
CA LEU A 93 4.44 -1.81 -2.57
C LEU A 93 4.22 -2.26 -1.13
N VAL A 94 3.06 -1.94 -0.54
CA VAL A 94 2.72 -2.35 0.82
C VAL A 94 2.72 -3.88 0.97
N TYR A 95 2.23 -4.62 -0.01
CA TYR A 95 2.18 -6.09 0.05
C TYR A 95 3.51 -6.76 -0.36
N ASN A 96 4.22 -6.23 -1.37
CA ASN A 96 5.34 -6.93 -2.02
C ASN A 96 6.74 -6.41 -1.64
N HIS A 97 6.87 -5.26 -0.96
CA HIS A 97 8.17 -4.81 -0.47
C HIS A 97 8.64 -5.70 0.70
N GLY A 98 9.89 -6.17 0.68
CA GLY A 98 10.51 -6.87 1.83
C GLY A 98 11.13 -5.88 2.82
N GLY A 99 10.96 -6.10 4.12
CA GLY A 99 11.54 -5.22 5.15
C GLY A 99 10.97 -3.79 5.19
N PRO A 100 11.64 -2.86 5.89
CA PRO A 100 11.21 -1.46 5.97
C PRO A 100 11.30 -0.76 4.60
N MET A 101 10.25 -0.05 4.19
CA MET A 101 10.36 0.81 3.02
C MET A 101 11.19 2.04 3.40
N THR A 102 12.32 2.18 2.72
CA THR A 102 13.14 3.38 2.81
C THR A 102 12.86 4.30 1.62
N GLU A 103 12.94 5.60 1.89
CA GLU A 103 12.93 6.60 0.84
C GLU A 103 14.13 6.35 -0.08
N ARG A 104 13.87 6.02 -1.35
CA ARG A 104 14.90 6.01 -2.38
C ARG A 104 14.65 7.21 -3.27
N LYS A 105 15.58 8.14 -3.24
CA LYS A 105 15.57 9.28 -4.17
C LYS A 105 15.58 8.74 -5.60
N PRO A 106 14.83 9.34 -6.54
CA PRO A 106 14.78 8.85 -7.91
C PRO A 106 16.19 8.78 -8.52
N VAL A 107 16.38 7.92 -9.51
CA VAL A 107 17.65 7.79 -10.25
C VAL A 107 18.09 9.15 -10.82
N VAL A 108 17.13 9.99 -11.16
CA VAL A 108 17.33 11.41 -11.48
C VAL A 108 17.18 12.23 -10.19
N GLN A 109 18.25 12.86 -9.72
CA GLN A 109 18.19 13.76 -8.56
C GLN A 109 17.43 15.05 -8.91
N ILE A 110 16.11 14.98 -8.95
CA ILE A 110 15.26 16.16 -9.12
C ILE A 110 15.31 16.97 -7.82
N ARG A 111 15.83 18.19 -7.91
CA ARG A 111 15.74 19.18 -6.83
C ARG A 111 14.46 19.97 -7.00
N PHE A 112 13.44 19.62 -6.22
CA PHE A 112 12.18 20.37 -6.24
C PHE A 112 12.40 21.81 -5.79
N ARG A 113 11.70 22.76 -6.43
CA ARG A 113 11.78 24.19 -6.08
C ARG A 113 11.40 24.42 -4.60
N PRO A 114 12.00 25.42 -3.92
CA PRO A 114 11.62 25.78 -2.55
C PRO A 114 10.12 26.01 -2.42
N GLY A 115 9.49 25.43 -1.39
CA GLY A 115 8.05 25.49 -1.15
C GLY A 115 7.24 24.34 -1.75
N PHE A 116 7.84 23.47 -2.58
CA PHE A 116 7.19 22.25 -3.03
C PHE A 116 7.36 21.12 -2.00
N ALA A 117 6.35 20.94 -1.15
CA ALA A 117 6.32 19.88 -0.14
C ALA A 117 5.70 18.60 -0.73
N LEU A 118 6.52 17.57 -0.98
CA LEU A 118 6.03 16.23 -1.30
C LEU A 118 5.32 15.64 -0.09
N PRO A 119 4.18 14.94 -0.26
CA PRO A 119 3.52 14.25 0.85
C PRO A 119 4.34 13.04 1.32
N ASP A 120 4.25 12.70 2.62
CA ASP A 120 4.89 11.52 3.19
C ASP A 120 4.09 10.23 2.94
N PHE A 121 4.08 9.76 1.69
CA PHE A 121 3.47 8.47 1.36
C PHE A 121 4.31 7.27 1.85
N ILE A 122 5.61 7.42 2.09
CA ILE A 122 6.47 6.33 2.60
C ILE A 122 6.11 5.98 4.06
N GLY A 123 5.99 7.01 4.91
CA GLY A 123 5.54 6.85 6.29
C GLY A 123 4.17 6.19 6.38
N ALA A 124 3.21 6.68 5.58
CA ALA A 124 1.87 6.11 5.49
C ALA A 124 1.89 4.63 5.06
N MET A 125 2.61 4.28 3.98
CA MET A 125 2.71 2.89 3.54
C MET A 125 3.39 2.00 4.60
N ASN A 126 4.40 2.48 5.34
CA ASN A 126 5.01 1.71 6.43
C ASN A 126 4.01 1.44 7.56
N GLN A 127 3.16 2.40 7.90
CA GLN A 127 2.09 2.20 8.89
C GLN A 127 1.04 1.18 8.43
N ALA A 128 0.65 1.20 7.14
CA ALA A 128 -0.22 0.16 6.58
C ALA A 128 0.39 -1.23 6.77
N ARG A 129 1.69 -1.40 6.50
CA ARG A 129 2.40 -2.67 6.71
C ARG A 129 2.39 -3.13 8.15
N VAL A 130 2.66 -2.22 9.10
CA VAL A 130 2.59 -2.52 10.54
C VAL A 130 1.18 -2.99 10.91
N ARG A 131 0.14 -2.33 10.40
CA ARG A 131 -1.25 -2.73 10.65
C ARG A 131 -1.59 -4.11 10.07
N LEU A 132 -1.14 -4.39 8.85
CA LEU A 132 -1.32 -5.70 8.20
C LEU A 132 -0.67 -6.82 9.01
N LYS A 133 0.56 -6.59 9.50
CA LYS A 133 1.24 -7.49 10.45
C LYS A 133 0.37 -7.78 11.67
N THR A 134 -0.15 -6.74 12.33
CA THR A 134 -1.00 -6.89 13.51
C THR A 134 -2.25 -7.73 13.23
N ILE A 135 -2.88 -7.53 12.07
CA ILE A 135 -4.08 -8.27 11.67
C ILE A 135 -3.78 -9.74 11.45
N LEU A 136 -2.73 -10.04 10.68
CA LEU A 136 -2.32 -11.41 10.41
C LEU A 136 -1.98 -12.14 11.71
N HIS A 137 -1.13 -11.53 12.55
CA HIS A 137 -0.77 -12.07 13.86
C HIS A 137 -2.00 -12.31 14.75
N SER A 138 -2.86 -11.30 14.90
CA SER A 138 -4.05 -11.39 15.75
C SER A 138 -4.99 -12.52 15.30
N ARG A 139 -5.18 -12.69 13.99
CA ARG A 139 -6.06 -13.73 13.45
C ARG A 139 -5.46 -15.13 13.56
N LEU A 140 -4.16 -15.29 13.32
CA LEU A 140 -3.47 -16.57 13.53
C LEU A 140 -3.44 -16.98 15.00
N TRP A 141 -3.41 -16.02 15.93
CA TRP A 141 -3.33 -16.28 17.37
C TRP A 141 -4.68 -16.42 18.07
N LEU A 142 -5.79 -16.03 17.44
CA LEU A 142 -7.12 -16.00 18.07
C LEU A 142 -7.55 -17.37 18.61
N HIS A 143 -7.44 -18.42 17.81
CA HIS A 143 -7.91 -19.77 18.19
C HIS A 143 -6.94 -20.47 19.16
N PRO A 144 -5.60 -20.44 18.95
CA PRO A 144 -4.67 -20.95 19.95
C PRO A 144 -4.85 -20.28 21.32
N ARG A 145 -5.03 -18.95 21.36
CA ARG A 145 -5.32 -18.20 22.59
C ARG A 145 -6.59 -18.69 23.28
N ASN A 146 -7.65 -18.99 22.53
CA ASN A 146 -8.91 -19.47 23.11
C ASN A 146 -8.73 -20.85 23.76
N LEU A 147 -8.01 -21.77 23.08
CA LEU A 147 -7.68 -23.08 23.65
C LEU A 147 -6.86 -22.98 24.94
N LEU A 148 -5.84 -22.11 24.96
CA LEU A 148 -5.02 -21.86 26.15
C LEU A 148 -5.81 -21.28 27.33
N ARG A 149 -6.96 -20.65 27.07
CA ARG A 149 -7.84 -20.08 28.10
C ARG A 149 -8.86 -21.08 28.63
N THR A 150 -9.08 -22.19 27.93
CA THR A 150 -10.02 -23.24 28.31
C THR A 150 -9.33 -24.60 28.48
N PRO A 151 -8.20 -24.70 29.21
CA PRO A 151 -7.42 -25.94 29.29
C PRO A 151 -8.16 -27.06 30.03
N HIS A 152 -9.17 -26.73 30.83
CA HIS A 152 -10.00 -27.67 31.58
C HIS A 152 -11.01 -28.42 30.72
N LEU A 153 -11.24 -28.01 29.46
CA LEU A 153 -12.23 -28.66 28.59
C LEU A 153 -11.74 -29.97 27.97
N CYS A 154 -10.42 -30.16 27.87
CA CYS A 154 -9.81 -31.35 27.28
C CYS A 154 -8.29 -31.34 27.50
N GLU A 155 -7.60 -32.48 27.50
CA GLU A 155 -6.11 -32.51 27.54
C GLU A 155 -5.47 -32.37 26.15
N CYS A 156 -6.23 -32.55 25.06
CA CYS A 156 -5.72 -32.53 23.68
C CYS A 156 -5.18 -31.16 23.23
N TRP A 157 -5.48 -30.07 23.94
CA TRP A 157 -5.08 -28.73 23.50
C TRP A 157 -3.55 -28.60 23.41
N LYS A 158 -2.79 -29.31 24.25
CA LYS A 158 -1.32 -29.28 24.25
C LYS A 158 -0.77 -29.76 22.91
N VAL A 159 -1.19 -30.95 22.48
CA VAL A 159 -0.78 -31.55 21.20
C VAL A 159 -1.29 -30.70 20.03
N THR A 160 -2.55 -30.28 20.08
CA THR A 160 -3.18 -29.47 19.01
C THR A 160 -2.43 -28.16 18.77
N ILE A 161 -2.12 -27.42 19.84
CA ILE A 161 -1.36 -26.15 19.73
C ILE A 161 0.08 -26.42 19.31
N SER A 162 0.71 -27.47 19.84
CA SER A 162 2.07 -27.83 19.46
C SER A 162 2.16 -28.10 17.96
N GLU A 163 1.30 -28.94 17.40
CA GLU A 163 1.27 -29.24 15.96
C GLU A 163 0.98 -28.01 15.11
N TYR A 164 0.01 -27.18 15.54
CA TYR A 164 -0.31 -25.93 14.85
C TYR A 164 0.90 -24.99 14.78
N LEU A 165 1.60 -24.78 15.90
CA LEU A 165 2.77 -23.90 15.95
C LEU A 165 3.97 -24.50 15.23
N SER A 166 4.20 -25.82 15.37
CA SER A 166 5.24 -26.52 14.64
C SER A 166 5.08 -26.36 13.13
N GLU A 167 3.86 -26.45 12.61
CA GLU A 167 3.62 -26.23 11.18
C GLU A 167 3.89 -24.78 10.77
N LEU A 168 3.48 -23.78 11.56
CA LEU A 168 3.80 -22.38 11.27
C LEU A 168 5.31 -22.09 11.33
N VAL A 169 6.05 -22.78 12.20
CA VAL A 169 7.52 -22.71 12.25
C VAL A 169 8.13 -23.36 11.02
N ASN A 170 7.64 -24.54 10.60
CA ASN A 170 8.10 -25.24 9.40
C ASN A 170 7.90 -24.41 8.12
N LEU A 171 6.83 -23.63 8.06
CA LEU A 171 6.55 -22.69 6.97
C LEU A 171 7.36 -21.40 7.05
N GLU A 172 8.20 -21.23 8.08
CA GLU A 172 8.97 -20.00 8.32
C GLU A 172 8.08 -18.74 8.41
N VAL A 173 7.00 -18.81 9.18
CA VAL A 173 6.07 -17.69 9.39
C VAL A 173 5.76 -17.41 10.86
N PHE A 174 6.34 -18.19 11.78
CA PHE A 174 6.22 -17.99 13.22
C PHE A 174 7.59 -17.99 13.91
N PRO A 175 7.88 -17.01 14.81
CA PRO A 175 7.05 -15.84 15.09
C PRO A 175 7.06 -14.86 13.91
N LEU A 176 5.91 -14.23 13.62
CA LEU A 176 5.72 -13.39 12.42
C LEU A 176 6.75 -12.24 12.31
N ASP A 177 7.21 -11.77 13.47
CA ASP A 177 8.14 -10.66 13.62
C ASP A 177 9.51 -10.96 12.99
N ASP A 178 9.98 -12.21 13.05
CA ASP A 178 11.30 -12.61 12.56
C ASP A 178 11.40 -12.53 11.03
N PHE A 179 10.26 -12.70 10.34
CA PHE A 179 10.23 -12.85 8.89
C PHE A 179 9.85 -11.56 8.16
N LEU A 180 9.05 -10.68 8.77
CA LEU A 180 8.60 -9.43 8.13
C LEU A 180 9.73 -8.43 7.85
N HIS A 181 10.88 -8.59 8.50
CA HIS A 181 12.08 -7.81 8.20
C HIS A 181 12.81 -8.28 6.93
N ARG A 182 12.57 -9.51 6.47
CA ARG A 182 13.31 -10.17 5.38
C ARG A 182 12.44 -10.58 4.19
N ALA A 183 11.16 -10.83 4.43
CA ALA A 183 10.18 -11.28 3.43
C ALA A 183 9.09 -10.22 3.23
N SER A 184 8.43 -10.26 2.07
CA SER A 184 7.24 -9.46 1.84
C SER A 184 6.02 -10.08 2.51
N LEU A 185 4.94 -9.30 2.66
CA LEU A 185 3.69 -9.83 3.19
C LEU A 185 3.10 -10.88 2.22
N SER A 186 3.23 -10.64 0.91
CA SER A 186 2.85 -11.59 -0.14
C SER A 186 3.57 -12.94 0.00
N ASP A 187 4.89 -12.92 0.25
CA ASP A 187 5.68 -14.14 0.46
C ASP A 187 5.20 -14.91 1.69
N ILE A 188 4.98 -14.20 2.80
CA ILE A 188 4.50 -14.79 4.05
C ILE A 188 3.12 -15.41 3.83
N THR A 189 2.18 -14.68 3.21
CA THR A 189 0.84 -15.21 2.94
C THR A 189 0.88 -16.38 1.95
N HIS A 190 1.82 -16.41 1.02
CA HIS A 190 2.04 -17.54 0.12
C HIS A 190 2.52 -18.79 0.88
N ARG A 191 3.49 -18.64 1.79
CA ARG A 191 3.95 -19.75 2.67
C ARG A 191 2.81 -20.27 3.54
N ILE A 192 2.04 -19.38 4.15
CA ILE A 192 0.87 -19.74 4.99
C ILE A 192 -0.17 -20.56 4.22
N ARG A 193 -0.35 -20.32 2.91
CA ARG A 193 -1.28 -21.12 2.09
C ARG A 193 -0.89 -22.60 1.97
N GLN A 194 0.37 -22.93 2.24
CA GLN A 194 0.85 -24.31 2.23
C GLN A 194 0.56 -25.05 3.54
N PHE A 195 -0.03 -24.37 4.53
CA PHE A 195 -0.33 -24.91 5.86
C PHE A 195 -1.19 -26.17 5.81
N LYS A 196 -0.67 -27.22 6.44
CA LYS A 196 -1.36 -28.49 6.61
C LYS A 196 -1.52 -28.77 8.09
N HIS A 197 -2.73 -29.16 8.47
CA HIS A 197 -2.97 -29.60 9.83
C HIS A 197 -4.02 -30.72 9.82
N HIS A 198 -3.65 -31.84 10.42
CA HIS A 198 -4.55 -32.93 10.73
C HIS A 198 -4.76 -32.89 12.23
N SER A 199 -6.02 -32.83 12.67
CA SER A 199 -6.30 -32.75 14.11
C SER A 199 -5.85 -34.04 14.80
N ALA A 200 -4.92 -33.94 15.75
CA ALA A 200 -4.56 -35.04 16.65
C ALA A 200 -5.71 -35.50 17.57
N ALA A 201 -6.82 -34.75 17.62
CA ALA A 201 -7.96 -35.06 18.47
C ALA A 201 -9.29 -34.91 17.70
N PRO A 202 -9.55 -35.77 16.69
CA PRO A 202 -10.71 -35.64 15.81
C PRO A 202 -12.05 -35.77 16.54
N ASN A 203 -12.06 -36.42 17.72
CA ASN A 203 -13.28 -36.61 18.52
C ASN A 203 -13.52 -35.48 19.54
N CYS A 204 -12.62 -34.51 19.67
CA CYS A 204 -12.79 -33.41 20.62
C CYS A 204 -13.47 -32.22 19.95
N THR A 205 -14.65 -31.83 20.43
CA THR A 205 -15.40 -30.68 19.90
C THR A 205 -14.67 -29.34 20.04
N THR A 206 -13.75 -29.23 21.00
CA THR A 206 -12.94 -28.02 21.24
C THR A 206 -11.67 -27.99 20.37
N CYS A 207 -10.97 -29.12 20.22
CA CYS A 207 -9.69 -29.21 19.48
C CYS A 207 -9.89 -29.48 17.97
N ASN A 208 -10.97 -30.15 17.57
CA ASN A 208 -11.27 -30.50 16.18
C ASN A 208 -11.90 -29.33 15.41
N ILE A 209 -11.15 -28.25 15.30
CA ILE A 209 -11.52 -27.11 14.47
C ILE A 209 -10.85 -27.20 13.12
N ASN A 210 -11.47 -26.61 12.10
CA ASN A 210 -10.87 -26.50 10.77
C ASN A 210 -9.74 -25.46 10.79
N TRP A 211 -8.56 -25.86 11.27
CA TRP A 211 -7.36 -25.03 11.40
C TRP A 211 -6.89 -24.47 10.07
N VAL A 212 -6.93 -25.27 9.00
CA VAL A 212 -6.62 -24.81 7.64
C VAL A 212 -7.56 -23.65 7.25
N GLY A 213 -8.85 -23.80 7.52
CA GLY A 213 -9.85 -22.75 7.28
C GLY A 213 -9.62 -21.50 8.13
N VAL A 214 -9.19 -21.64 9.40
CA VAL A 214 -8.83 -20.50 10.28
C VAL A 214 -7.68 -19.70 9.67
N VAL A 215 -6.61 -20.41 9.28
CA VAL A 215 -5.40 -19.83 8.70
C VAL A 215 -5.70 -19.16 7.35
N PHE A 216 -6.48 -19.80 6.48
CA PHE A 216 -6.84 -19.24 5.18
C PHE A 216 -7.73 -18.00 5.31
N ARG A 217 -8.65 -17.97 6.29
CA ARG A 217 -9.42 -16.76 6.60
C ARG A 217 -8.53 -15.62 7.11
N ALA A 218 -7.46 -15.93 7.85
CA ALA A 218 -6.49 -14.93 8.29
C ALA A 218 -5.74 -14.31 7.10
N VAL A 219 -5.28 -15.14 6.15
CA VAL A 219 -4.64 -14.70 4.91
C VAL A 219 -5.58 -13.81 4.09
N ARG A 220 -6.77 -14.31 3.75
CA ARG A 220 -7.74 -13.56 2.93
C ARG A 220 -8.09 -12.20 3.54
N ALA A 221 -8.30 -12.16 4.86
CA ALA A 221 -8.61 -10.91 5.53
C ALA A 221 -7.44 -9.91 5.53
N THR A 222 -6.20 -10.40 5.51
CA THR A 222 -5.00 -9.56 5.46
C THR A 222 -4.78 -9.01 4.04
N GLU A 223 -4.93 -9.85 3.02
CA GLU A 223 -4.76 -9.46 1.61
C GLU A 223 -5.85 -8.50 1.10
N ALA A 224 -7.06 -8.57 1.67
CA ALA A 224 -8.16 -7.67 1.33
C ALA A 224 -8.24 -6.41 2.23
N TYR A 225 -7.30 -6.22 3.16
CA TYR A 225 -7.42 -5.16 4.16
C TYR A 225 -7.10 -3.76 3.62
N PHE A 226 -6.14 -3.63 2.70
CA PHE A 226 -5.65 -2.33 2.24
C PHE A 226 -5.72 -2.20 0.72
N ASP A 227 -6.31 -1.11 0.24
CA ASP A 227 -6.56 -0.85 -1.18
C ASP A 227 -5.56 0.10 -1.82
N GLY A 228 -4.54 0.52 -1.07
CA GLY A 228 -3.63 1.58 -1.49
C GLY A 228 -3.96 2.90 -0.82
N LEU A 229 -3.06 3.87 -0.99
CA LEU A 229 -3.31 5.24 -0.57
C LEU A 229 -4.27 5.93 -1.55
N CYS A 230 -5.16 6.76 -1.04
CA CYS A 230 -6.16 7.48 -1.81
C CYS A 230 -5.78 8.96 -1.93
N LEU A 231 -5.52 9.42 -3.16
CA LEU A 231 -5.18 10.82 -3.43
C LEU A 231 -6.25 11.79 -2.94
N ASP A 232 -7.53 11.45 -3.13
CA ASP A 232 -8.64 12.33 -2.73
C ASP A 232 -8.74 12.46 -1.20
N CYS A 233 -8.46 11.37 -0.46
CA CYS A 233 -8.36 11.43 1.00
C CYS A 233 -7.16 12.24 1.46
N MET A 234 -6.00 12.09 0.79
CA MET A 234 -4.79 12.87 1.07
C MET A 234 -4.94 14.35 0.72
N GLU A 235 -5.77 14.69 -0.26
CA GLU A 235 -6.02 16.06 -0.68
C GLU A 235 -7.03 16.75 0.26
N ARG A 236 -8.13 16.08 0.59
CA ARG A 236 -9.11 16.63 1.55
C ARG A 236 -8.55 16.83 2.95
N SER A 237 -7.54 16.07 3.33
CA SER A 237 -6.83 16.27 4.60
C SER A 237 -5.89 17.49 4.59
N ARG A 238 -5.70 18.17 3.44
CA ARG A 238 -4.92 19.42 3.33
C ARG A 238 -5.75 20.61 3.79
N GLY A 239 -5.89 20.77 5.10
CA GLY A 239 -6.54 21.93 5.72
C GLY A 239 -5.86 22.30 7.02
N ARG A 240 -5.79 23.60 7.34
CA ARG A 240 -5.20 24.12 8.59
C ARG A 240 -6.07 23.86 9.83
N ASP A 241 -7.27 23.31 9.64
CA ASP A 241 -8.31 23.25 10.66
C ASP A 241 -8.36 21.90 11.38
N GLY A 242 -7.28 21.55 12.08
CA GLY A 242 -7.26 20.51 13.12
C GLY A 242 -7.80 19.11 12.76
N ASP A 243 -7.87 18.24 13.76
CA ASP A 243 -8.33 16.86 13.57
C ASP A 243 -9.88 16.77 13.49
N GLU A 244 -10.61 17.73 14.06
CA GLU A 244 -12.09 17.73 14.07
C GLU A 244 -12.73 17.99 12.70
N ASN A 245 -12.18 18.91 11.91
CA ASN A 245 -12.74 19.22 10.59
C ASN A 245 -12.53 18.04 9.63
N TYR A 246 -11.45 17.25 9.82
CA TYR A 246 -11.21 16.03 9.08
C TYR A 246 -12.28 14.96 9.34
N TRP A 247 -12.65 14.66 10.60
CA TRP A 247 -13.71 13.69 10.86
C TRP A 247 -15.06 14.11 10.27
N ARG A 248 -15.35 15.42 10.19
CA ARG A 248 -16.57 15.94 9.57
C ARG A 248 -16.52 15.93 8.03
N GLN A 249 -15.37 16.26 7.43
CA GLN A 249 -15.23 16.39 5.97
C GLN A 249 -14.87 15.08 5.29
N CYS A 250 -14.12 14.21 5.96
CA CYS A 250 -13.61 12.95 5.44
C CYS A 250 -14.25 11.73 6.10
N GLY A 251 -15.04 11.89 7.17
CA GLY A 251 -15.76 10.77 7.77
C GLY A 251 -16.66 10.03 6.77
N SER A 252 -16.93 8.76 7.06
CA SER A 252 -17.77 7.93 6.20
C SER A 252 -19.15 8.56 5.99
N VAL A 253 -19.65 8.57 4.76
CA VAL A 253 -21.06 8.87 4.45
C VAL A 253 -21.79 7.53 4.40
N ASP A 254 -22.78 7.31 5.26
CA ASP A 254 -23.51 6.04 5.36
C ASP A 254 -22.59 4.81 5.53
N LYS A 255 -21.49 4.96 6.29
CA LYS A 255 -20.42 3.95 6.48
C LYS A 255 -19.58 3.64 5.23
N LEU A 256 -19.73 4.44 4.16
CA LEU A 256 -18.88 4.41 2.97
C LEU A 256 -17.75 5.43 3.09
N TRP A 257 -16.51 4.94 3.10
CA TRP A 257 -15.29 5.72 3.28
C TRP A 257 -14.75 6.34 1.99
N ASP A 258 -15.28 5.91 0.85
CA ASP A 258 -14.86 6.25 -0.51
C ASP A 258 -15.92 7.04 -1.29
N SER A 259 -17.03 7.41 -0.66
CA SER A 259 -18.17 8.11 -1.29
C SER A 259 -17.83 9.41 -2.05
N ARG A 260 -16.66 10.01 -1.76
CA ARG A 260 -16.16 11.23 -2.42
C ARG A 260 -14.83 11.00 -3.13
N CYS A 261 -14.48 9.74 -3.43
CA CYS A 261 -13.21 9.35 -4.01
C CYS A 261 -13.39 8.86 -5.44
N ARG A 262 -12.36 9.03 -6.26
CA ARG A 262 -12.27 8.51 -7.63
C ARG A 262 -11.99 7.01 -7.67
N ILE A 263 -11.64 6.41 -6.53
CA ILE A 263 -11.35 4.99 -6.38
C ILE A 263 -12.22 4.43 -5.25
N THR A 264 -12.59 3.15 -5.37
CA THR A 264 -13.23 2.40 -4.29
C THR A 264 -12.20 1.97 -3.26
N HIS A 265 -12.46 2.19 -1.97
CA HIS A 265 -11.56 1.75 -0.90
C HIS A 265 -12.25 1.65 0.47
N GLY A 266 -11.71 0.80 1.34
CA GLY A 266 -12.18 0.68 2.72
C GLY A 266 -11.68 1.76 3.69
N GLU A 267 -12.14 1.66 4.95
CA GLU A 267 -11.64 2.44 6.10
C GLU A 267 -10.11 2.42 6.24
N PRO A 268 -9.39 1.29 6.02
CA PRO A 268 -7.95 1.27 6.26
C PRO A 268 -7.18 2.17 5.28
N SER A 269 -7.57 2.17 4.02
CA SER A 269 -7.00 3.06 3.00
C SER A 269 -7.28 4.52 3.30
N TRP A 270 -8.50 4.82 3.73
CA TRP A 270 -8.89 6.15 4.19
C TRP A 270 -8.01 6.65 5.35
N TYR A 271 -7.90 5.87 6.43
CA TYR A 271 -7.19 6.25 7.65
C TYR A 271 -5.68 6.43 7.41
N VAL A 272 -5.06 5.50 6.68
CA VAL A 272 -3.64 5.57 6.38
C VAL A 272 -3.32 6.75 5.45
N SER A 273 -4.20 7.05 4.50
CA SER A 273 -4.04 8.22 3.61
C SER A 273 -4.00 9.54 4.40
N TRP A 274 -4.77 9.64 5.47
CA TRP A 274 -4.71 10.79 6.37
C TRP A 274 -3.40 10.93 7.14
N LEU A 275 -2.83 9.80 7.61
CA LEU A 275 -1.54 9.81 8.28
C LEU A 275 -0.38 10.24 7.37
N GLY A 276 -0.55 10.16 6.04
CA GLY A 276 0.41 10.62 5.04
C GLY A 276 0.48 12.15 4.85
N ARG A 277 -0.20 12.95 5.68
CA ARG A 277 -0.10 14.42 5.67
C ARG A 277 1.27 14.90 6.15
N ASN A 278 1.76 15.99 5.57
CA ASN A 278 3.07 16.56 5.89
C ASN A 278 3.17 17.17 7.31
N ASP A 279 2.04 17.40 7.95
CA ASP A 279 1.93 18.19 9.18
C ASP A 279 2.60 17.53 10.40
N HIS A 280 2.81 16.20 10.37
CA HIS A 280 3.43 15.48 11.48
C HIS A 280 4.96 15.60 11.56
N LYS A 281 5.64 16.07 10.50
CA LYS A 281 7.11 16.27 10.53
C LYS A 281 7.54 17.71 10.82
N GLN A 282 6.64 18.69 10.82
CA GLN A 282 6.99 20.06 11.25
C GLN A 282 7.00 20.26 12.78
N LYS A 283 6.61 19.26 13.57
CA LYS A 283 6.66 19.32 15.05
C LYS A 283 7.82 18.55 15.68
N LEU A 284 8.74 17.99 14.88
CA LEU A 284 9.89 17.21 15.35
C LEU A 284 11.24 17.67 14.77
N LEU A 285 11.34 18.97 14.43
CA LEU A 285 12.62 19.65 14.21
C LEU A 285 12.66 20.91 15.06
#